data_AF-A0A510HGJ7-F1
#
_entry.id   AF-A0A510HGJ7-F1
#
_cell.length_a   1.000
_cell.length_b   1.000
_cell.length_c   1.000
_cell.angle_alpha   90.00
_cell.angle_beta   90.00
_cell.angle_gamma   90.00
#
_symmetry.space_group_name_H-M   'P 1'
#
loop_
_entity.id
_entity.type
_entity.pdbx_description
1 polymer ?
#
loop_
_entity_poly.entity_id
_entity_poly.type
_entity_poly.pdbx_seq_one_letter_code
_entity_poly.pdbx_strand_id
1 'polypeptide(L)' 'MVGRRIKELAAIAMIGDGVVGFLAPGRHSLLWRFGPEGYAEAMEWFAERPALVRALSAVEIGAGVWLALRQYPE' A
#
# COMPACT_ATOMS: atom_id res chain seq x y z
N MET A 1 -19.97 -9.73 -12.87
CA MET A 1 -18.77 -9.41 -13.68
C MET A 1 -18.04 -8.15 -13.21
N VAL A 2 -18.72 -7.02 -12.97
CA VAL A 2 -18.07 -5.76 -12.53
C VAL A 2 -17.27 -5.91 -11.24
N GLY A 3 -17.77 -6.65 -10.25
CA GLY A 3 -17.06 -6.87 -8.98
C GLY A 3 -15.68 -7.54 -9.12
N ARG A 4 -15.48 -8.47 -10.08
CA ARG A 4 -14.16 -9.08 -10.35
C ARG A 4 -13.17 -8.04 -10.87
N ARG A 5 -13.62 -7.16 -11.78
CA ARG A 5 -12.78 -6.09 -12.36
C ARG A 5 -12.39 -5.03 -11.32
N ILE A 6 -13.31 -4.67 -10.43
CA ILE A 6 -13.00 -3.75 -9.32
C ILE A 6 -11.96 -4.37 -8.37
N LYS A 7 -12.10 -5.66 -8.05
CA LYS A 7 -11.11 -6.38 -7.21
C LYS A 7 -9.74 -6.47 -7.90
N GLU A 8 -9.70 -6.69 -9.21
CA GLU A 8 -8.45 -6.67 -9.98
C GLU A 8 -7.78 -5.29 -9.92
N LEU A 9 -8.54 -4.21 -10.13
CA LEU A 9 -8.00 -2.86 -10.04
C LEU A 9 -7.50 -2.54 -8.63
N ALA A 10 -8.23 -2.96 -7.59
CA ALA A 10 -7.79 -2.82 -6.21
C ALA A 10 -6.49 -3.60 -5.96
N ALA A 11 -6.38 -4.82 -6.47
CA ALA A 11 -5.17 -5.63 -6.35
C ALA A 11 -3.95 -4.97 -7.00
N ILE A 12 -4.11 -4.44 -8.22
CA ILE A 12 -3.05 -3.71 -8.94
C ILE A 12 -2.64 -2.46 -8.15
N ALA A 13 -3.60 -1.70 -7.61
CA ALA A 13 -3.32 -0.53 -6.81
C ALA A 13 -2.54 -0.88 -5.52
N MET A 14 -2.95 -1.93 -4.80
CA MET A 14 -2.24 -2.41 -3.60
C MET A 14 -0.81 -2.84 -3.91
N ILE A 15 -0.60 -3.56 -5.02
CA ILE A 15 0.75 -3.97 -5.44
C ILE A 15 1.61 -2.73 -5.74
N GLY A 16 1.05 -1.77 -6.50
CA GLY A 16 1.74 -0.53 -6.84
C GLY A 16 2.12 0.28 -5.62
N ASP A 17 1.15 0.51 -4.72
CA ASP A 17 1.36 1.28 -3.49
C ASP A 17 2.38 0.61 -2.57
N GLY A 18 2.23 -0.70 -2.34
CA GLY A 18 3.18 -1.48 -1.57
C GLY A 18 4.60 -1.45 -2.16
N VAL A 19 4.78 -1.54 -3.48
CA VAL A 19 6.11 -1.40 -4.10
C VAL A 19 6.72 -0.02 -3.85
N VAL A 20 5.93 1.05 -3.97
CA VAL A 20 6.40 2.41 -3.70
C VAL A 20 6.77 2.59 -2.22
N GLY A 21 5.92 2.12 -1.30
CA GLY A 21 6.17 2.16 0.15
C GLY A 21 7.39 1.33 0.56
N PHE A 22 7.64 0.20 -0.10
CA PHE A 22 8.81 -0.64 0.17
C PHE A 22 10.12 0.03 -0.29
N LEU A 23 10.13 0.61 -1.49
CA LEU A 23 11.32 1.22 -2.08
C LEU A 23 11.63 2.59 -1.49
N ALA A 24 10.61 3.36 -1.14
CA ALA A 24 10.74 4.75 -0.71
C ALA A 24 9.94 5.05 0.57
N PRO A 25 10.09 4.28 1.67
CA PRO A 25 9.17 4.32 2.82
C PRO A 25 9.01 5.71 3.41
N GLY A 26 10.10 6.39 3.79
CA GLY A 26 10.02 7.72 4.39
C GLY A 26 9.47 8.78 3.44
N ARG A 27 9.93 8.80 2.18
CA ARG A 27 9.45 9.74 1.17
C ARG A 27 7.97 9.54 0.82
N HIS A 28 7.54 8.28 0.75
CA HIS A 28 6.16 7.93 0.47
C HIS A 28 5.26 8.35 1.64
N SER A 29 5.60 8.03 2.89
CA SER A 29 4.83 8.48 4.07
C SER A 29 4.78 10.01 4.16
N LEU A 30 5.89 10.71 3.95
CA LEU A 30 5.91 12.18 3.99
C LEU A 30 5.15 12.85 2.84
N LEU A 31 5.00 12.19 1.70
CA LEU A 31 4.14 12.68 0.61
C LEU A 31 2.69 12.80 1.07
N TRP A 32 2.26 11.89 1.94
CA TRP A 32 0.91 11.86 2.51
C TRP A 32 0.77 12.73 3.77
N ARG A 33 1.79 13.49 4.16
CA ARG A 33 1.71 14.38 5.33
C ARG A 33 0.91 15.65 5.02
N PHE A 34 -0.42 15.56 5.11
CA PHE A 34 -1.33 16.71 4.96
C PHE A 34 -2.62 16.54 5.78
N GLY A 35 -3.31 17.64 6.09
CA GLY A 35 -4.61 17.57 6.76
C GLY A 35 -4.53 17.69 8.29
N PRO A 36 -5.48 17.08 9.04
CA PRO A 36 -5.54 17.20 10.50
C PRO A 36 -4.26 16.73 11.19
N GLU A 37 -3.92 17.38 12.31
CA GLU A 37 -2.65 17.20 13.02
C GLU A 37 -2.36 15.72 13.35
N GLY A 38 -3.34 14.97 13.85
CA GLY A 38 -3.15 13.55 14.17
C GLY A 38 -2.86 12.65 12.97
N TYR A 39 -3.34 13.00 11.77
CA TYR A 39 -3.01 12.25 10.56
C TYR A 39 -1.60 12.61 10.06
N ALA A 40 -1.25 13.89 10.08
CA ALA A 40 0.11 14.33 9.74
C ALA A 40 1.16 13.72 10.69
N GLU A 41 0.89 13.66 11.99
CA GLU A 41 1.75 13.04 13.00
C GLU A 41 1.88 11.52 12.76
N ALA A 42 0.79 10.84 12.40
CA ALA A 42 0.86 9.42 12.02
C ALA A 42 1.78 9.20 10.82
N MET A 43 1.70 10.04 9.78
CA MET A 43 2.56 9.95 8.60
C MET A 43 4.04 10.24 8.94
N GLU A 44 4.32 11.19 9.84
CA GLU A 44 5.68 11.41 10.36
C GLU A 44 6.19 10.18 11.13
N TRP A 45 5.35 9.60 12.01
CA TRP A 45 5.70 8.41 12.78
C TRP A 45 6.05 7.21 11.90
N PHE A 46 5.33 7.01 10.79
CA PHE A 46 5.66 6.01 9.78
C PHE A 46 6.95 6.36 9.04
N ALA A 47 7.16 7.63 8.68
CA ALA A 47 8.36 8.07 7.98
C ALA A 47 9.65 7.83 8.79
N GLU A 48 9.58 7.95 10.12
CA GLU A 48 10.67 7.64 11.06
C GLU A 48 10.96 6.14 11.20
N ARG A 49 10.05 5.26 10.76
CA ARG A 49 10.14 3.80 10.93
C ARG A 49 10.18 3.07 9.59
N PRO A 50 11.22 3.27 8.77
CA PRO A 50 11.26 2.73 7.40
C PRO A 50 11.24 1.19 7.36
N ALA A 51 11.75 0.51 8.38
CA ALA A 51 11.70 -0.95 8.47
C ALA A 51 10.26 -1.46 8.67
N LEU A 52 9.46 -0.77 9.49
CA LEU A 52 8.05 -1.10 9.70
C LEU A 52 7.24 -0.85 8.43
N VAL A 53 7.44 0.29 7.77
CA VAL A 53 6.75 0.60 6.50
C VAL A 53 7.09 -0.45 5.43
N ARG A 54 8.36 -0.84 5.29
CA ARG A 54 8.73 -1.94 4.39
C ARG A 54 8.04 -3.26 4.72
N ALA A 55 7.93 -3.62 5.99
CA ALA A 55 7.23 -4.83 6.39
C ALA A 55 5.74 -4.77 6.04
N LEU A 56 5.08 -3.64 6.33
CA LEU A 56 3.67 -3.42 5.98
C LEU A 56 3.46 -3.45 4.46
N SER A 57 4.32 -2.77 3.71
CA SER A 57 4.31 -2.78 2.25
C SER A 57 4.54 -4.17 1.66
N ALA A 58 5.42 -4.98 2.24
CA ALA A 58 5.61 -6.36 1.79
C ALA A 58 4.36 -7.23 2.02
N VAL A 59 3.68 -7.03 3.15
CA VAL A 59 2.39 -7.68 3.43
C VAL A 59 1.32 -7.21 2.44
N GLU A 60 1.27 -5.92 2.13
CA GLU A 60 0.32 -5.36 1.16
C GLU A 60 0.53 -5.91 -0.25
N ILE A 61 1.78 -5.97 -0.73
CA ILE A 61 2.12 -6.60 -2.01
C ILE A 61 1.62 -8.05 -2.03
N GLY A 62 1.91 -8.82 -0.97
CA GLY A 62 1.45 -10.21 -0.86
C GLY A 62 -0.08 -10.35 -0.91
N ALA A 63 -0.79 -9.46 -0.20
CA ALA A 63 -2.25 -9.41 -0.20
C ALA A 63 -2.82 -9.04 -1.57
N GLY A 64 -2.20 -8.06 -2.26
CA GLY A 64 -2.57 -7.66 -3.62
C GLY A 64 -2.36 -8.80 -4.63
N VAL A 65 -1.22 -9.47 -4.60
CA VAL A 65 -0.94 -10.64 -5.45
C VAL A 65 -1.96 -11.76 -5.19
N TRP A 66 -2.21 -12.08 -3.92
CA TRP A 66 -3.23 -13.09 -3.56
C TRP A 66 -4.62 -12.71 -4.09
N LEU A 67 -5.02 -11.44 -3.96
CA LEU A 67 -6.31 -10.96 -4.44
C LEU A 67 -6.44 -11.05 -5.97
N ALA A 68 -5.38 -10.67 -6.71
CA ALA A 68 -5.31 -10.73 -8.16
C ALA A 68 -5.45 -12.18 -8.66
N LEU A 69 -4.66 -13.11 -8.09
CA LEU A 69 -4.71 -14.53 -8.46
C LEU A 69 -6.10 -15.14 -8.27
N ARG A 70 -6.87 -14.70 -7.27
CA ARG A 70 -8.26 -15.13 -7.08
C ARG A 70 -9.25 -14.58 -8.10
N GLN A 71 -8.87 -13.59 -8.91
CA GLN A 71 -9.74 -13.06 -9.96
C GLN A 71 -9.51 -13.70 -11.32
N TYR A 72 -8.47 -14.52 -11.50
CA TYR A 72 -8.22 -15.20 -12.77
C TYR A 72 -9.10 -16.46 -12.86
N PRO A 73 -9.77 -16.69 -14.02
CA PRO A 73 -10.41 -17.97 -14.25
C PRO A 73 -9.32 -19.04 -14.40
N GLU A 74 -9.58 -20.26 -13.93
CA GLU A 74 -8.76 -21.44 -14.27
C GLU A 74 -8.75 -21.67 -15.78
#